data_AF-A0A3N5H2Z1-F1
#
_entry.id   AF-A0A3N5H2Z1-F1
#
_cell.length_a   1.000
_cell.length_b   1.000
_cell.length_c   1.000
_cell.angle_alpha   90.00
_cell.angle_beta   90.00
_cell.angle_gamma   90.00
#
_symmetry.space_group_name_H-M   'P 1'
#
loop_
_entity.id
_entity.type
_entity.pdbx_description
1 polymer ?
#
loop_
_entity_poly.entity_id
_entity_poly.type
_entity_poly.pdbx_seq_one_letter_code
_entity_poly.pdbx_strand_id
1 'polypeptide(L)'
;MPHPRVVVAACLLALAGCAGSLDNPDRFGDGGSNLGFVCSSLSKPAKTEVILKKCVSGCHSAAVHESGLDLESAGVGARLVNVSTNACPPRHRVDSVDGGTLQELITQTSPTCTSAMPPGGGLTNSEISCIVEWTRNLAAGGEE
;
A
#
# COMPACT_ATOMS: atom_id res chain seq x y z
N MET A 1 19.45 42.94 59.62
CA MET A 1 18.96 42.90 58.21
C MET A 1 18.56 41.45 57.92
N PRO A 2 17.26 41.15 57.70
CA PRO A 2 16.81 39.79 57.39
C PRO A 2 16.98 39.50 55.89
N HIS A 3 17.57 38.36 55.54
CA HIS A 3 17.63 37.85 54.17
C HIS A 3 16.35 37.06 53.84
N PRO A 4 15.75 37.21 52.65
CA PRO A 4 14.55 36.51 52.25
C PRO A 4 14.83 35.03 51.93
N ARG A 5 13.91 34.17 52.33
CA ARG A 5 13.90 32.73 52.01
C ARG A 5 13.62 32.54 50.51
N VAL A 6 14.54 31.93 49.80
CA VAL A 6 14.35 31.51 48.40
C VAL A 6 13.46 30.26 48.39
N VAL A 7 12.24 30.41 47.86
CA VAL A 7 11.36 29.28 47.56
C VAL A 7 11.76 28.74 46.20
N VAL A 8 12.43 27.57 46.17
CA VAL A 8 12.72 26.84 44.93
C VAL A 8 11.43 26.12 44.52
N ALA A 9 10.70 26.72 43.57
CA ALA A 9 9.56 26.08 42.94
C ALA A 9 10.06 24.99 41.97
N ALA A 10 9.68 23.74 42.25
CA ALA A 10 9.96 22.59 41.41
C ALA A 10 9.08 22.64 40.13
N CYS A 11 9.70 22.86 38.97
CA CYS A 11 9.05 22.65 37.67
C CYS A 11 9.12 21.18 37.28
N LEU A 12 8.07 20.42 37.61
CA LEU A 12 7.79 19.11 37.02
C LEU A 12 7.33 19.33 35.57
N LEU A 13 8.26 19.17 34.62
CA LEU A 13 7.96 19.09 33.18
C LEU A 13 7.22 17.77 32.92
N ALA A 14 5.89 17.82 32.96
CA ALA A 14 5.05 16.76 32.42
C ALA A 14 5.22 16.75 30.89
N LEU A 15 5.92 15.73 30.38
CA LEU A 15 5.88 15.35 28.97
C LEU A 15 4.48 14.81 28.66
N ALA A 16 3.50 15.70 28.49
CA ALA A 16 2.24 15.38 27.86
C ALA A 16 2.53 15.13 26.38
N GLY A 17 2.89 13.89 26.04
CA GLY A 17 2.87 13.44 24.66
C GLY A 17 1.43 13.51 24.17
N CYS A 18 1.16 14.34 23.17
CA CYS A 18 -0.09 14.26 22.43
C CYS A 18 -0.15 12.88 21.79
N ALA A 19 -0.97 11.99 22.35
CA ALA A 19 -1.44 10.83 21.60
C ALA A 19 -2.27 11.40 20.44
N GLY A 20 -1.68 11.44 19.25
CA GLY A 20 -2.39 11.83 18.04
C GLY A 20 -3.62 10.95 17.90
N SER A 21 -4.79 11.57 17.70
CA SER A 21 -5.98 10.82 17.34
C SER A 21 -5.73 10.18 15.98
N LEU A 22 -5.92 8.88 15.88
CA LEU A 22 -5.92 8.20 14.60
C LEU A 22 -7.20 8.62 13.88
N ASP A 23 -7.08 9.19 12.69
CA ASP A 23 -8.23 9.62 11.89
C ASP A 23 -9.16 8.46 11.52
N ASN A 24 -8.70 7.23 11.67
CA ASN A 24 -9.48 6.03 11.40
C ASN A 24 -8.95 4.85 12.25
N PRO A 25 -9.37 4.69 13.51
CA PRO A 25 -8.86 3.64 14.40
C PRO A 25 -9.25 2.22 13.96
N ASP A 26 -10.35 2.06 13.23
CA ASP A 26 -10.82 0.77 12.71
C ASP A 26 -9.87 0.15 11.69
N ARG A 27 -8.96 0.95 11.10
CA ARG A 27 -7.89 0.44 10.23
C ARG A 27 -6.80 -0.35 10.96
N PHE A 28 -6.82 -0.31 12.30
CA PHE A 28 -5.84 -0.98 13.16
C PHE A 28 -6.46 -2.09 14.04
N GLY A 29 -7.78 -2.32 13.98
CA GLY A 29 -8.41 -3.54 14.51
C GLY A 29 -8.22 -4.64 13.47
N ASP A 30 -7.51 -5.74 13.73
CA ASP A 30 -7.84 -6.76 14.73
C ASP A 30 -6.60 -7.49 15.26
N GLY A 31 -5.45 -6.81 15.36
CA GLY A 31 -4.22 -7.48 15.76
C GLY A 31 -3.78 -8.55 14.75
N GLY A 32 -3.83 -8.21 13.45
CA GLY A 32 -3.20 -8.93 12.35
C GLY A 32 -3.60 -10.40 12.23
N SER A 33 -4.61 -10.67 11.41
CA SER A 33 -4.63 -11.99 10.78
C SER A 33 -3.35 -12.09 9.95
N ASN A 34 -2.47 -13.07 10.22
CA ASN A 34 -1.24 -13.36 9.45
C ASN A 34 -1.48 -13.68 7.95
N LEU A 35 -2.70 -13.44 7.47
CA LEU A 35 -3.17 -13.72 6.13
C LEU A 35 -3.09 -12.47 5.23
N GLY A 36 -2.88 -11.27 5.78
CA GLY A 36 -2.85 -10.02 5.01
C GLY A 36 -4.24 -9.52 4.61
N PHE A 37 -4.30 -8.57 3.67
CA PHE A 37 -5.55 -7.99 3.19
C PHE A 37 -6.45 -9.02 2.46
N VAL A 38 -7.71 -9.10 2.86
CA VAL A 38 -8.72 -9.99 2.25
C VAL A 38 -9.65 -9.19 1.35
N CYS A 39 -9.68 -9.53 0.06
CA CYS A 39 -10.58 -8.91 -0.90
C CYS A 39 -12.01 -9.38 -0.70
N SER A 40 -12.97 -8.46 -0.73
CA SER A 40 -14.40 -8.77 -0.68
C SER A 40 -14.86 -9.51 -1.93
N SER A 41 -14.32 -9.12 -3.09
CA SER A 41 -14.64 -9.71 -4.40
C SER A 41 -14.29 -11.20 -4.56
N LEU A 42 -13.34 -11.70 -3.77
CA LEU A 42 -12.93 -13.12 -3.78
C LEU A 42 -13.17 -13.83 -2.45
N SER A 43 -13.40 -13.08 -1.36
CA SER A 43 -13.40 -13.58 0.02
C SER A 43 -12.13 -14.38 0.37
N LYS A 44 -10.98 -13.92 -0.15
CA LYS A 44 -9.68 -14.56 0.03
C LYS A 44 -8.53 -13.53 0.10
N PRO A 45 -7.35 -13.90 0.64
CA PRO A 45 -6.22 -13.00 0.73
C PRO A 45 -5.70 -12.54 -0.64
N ALA A 46 -5.56 -11.23 -0.83
CA ALA A 46 -5.12 -10.64 -2.09
C ALA A 46 -3.73 -11.12 -2.49
N LYS A 47 -2.78 -11.10 -1.53
CA LYS A 47 -1.39 -11.42 -1.77
C LYS A 47 -1.21 -12.84 -2.30
N THR A 48 -1.70 -13.84 -1.57
CA THR A 48 -1.50 -15.25 -1.95
C THR A 48 -2.37 -15.70 -3.10
N GLU A 49 -3.58 -15.16 -3.26
CA GLU A 49 -4.50 -15.63 -4.31
C GLU A 49 -4.34 -14.93 -5.65
N VAL A 50 -3.97 -13.65 -5.65
CA VAL A 50 -3.91 -12.85 -6.88
C VAL A 50 -2.48 -12.38 -7.13
N ILE A 51 -1.89 -11.62 -6.22
CA ILE A 51 -0.61 -10.94 -6.48
C ILE A 51 0.52 -11.93 -6.75
N LEU A 52 0.73 -12.93 -5.89
CA LEU A 52 1.79 -13.92 -6.06
C LEU A 52 1.55 -14.82 -7.29
N LYS A 53 0.31 -15.21 -7.55
CA LYS A 53 -0.03 -16.14 -8.65
C LYS A 53 -0.03 -15.48 -10.02
N LYS A 54 -0.42 -14.20 -10.11
CA LYS A 54 -0.70 -13.52 -11.38
C LYS A 54 0.29 -12.41 -11.73
N CYS A 55 0.90 -11.77 -10.74
CA CYS A 55 1.76 -10.61 -10.97
C CYS A 55 3.24 -10.95 -10.71
N VAL A 56 3.53 -11.76 -9.69
CA VAL A 56 4.91 -12.13 -9.33
C VAL A 56 5.49 -13.18 -10.27
N SER A 57 4.69 -14.18 -10.65
CA SER A 57 5.15 -15.32 -11.46
C SER A 57 5.80 -14.87 -12.78
N GLY A 58 7.13 -14.79 -12.78
CA GLY A 58 7.97 -14.48 -13.95
C GLY A 58 8.26 -13.00 -14.22
N CYS A 59 7.68 -12.04 -13.49
CA CYS A 59 7.82 -10.61 -13.84
C CYS A 59 8.06 -9.65 -12.67
N HIS A 60 7.41 -9.81 -11.52
CA HIS A 60 7.48 -8.82 -10.42
C HIS A 60 7.85 -9.47 -9.07
N SER A 61 8.80 -10.40 -9.09
CA SER A 61 9.34 -11.10 -7.93
C SER A 61 10.56 -10.39 -7.35
N ALA A 62 11.02 -10.82 -6.17
CA ALA A 62 12.25 -10.30 -5.56
C ALA A 62 13.53 -10.61 -6.38
N ALA A 63 13.45 -11.57 -7.31
CA ALA A 63 14.54 -11.93 -8.22
C ALA A 63 14.39 -11.27 -9.60
N VAL A 64 13.17 -11.01 -10.04
CA VAL A 64 12.84 -10.45 -11.36
C VAL A 64 11.92 -9.25 -11.15
N HIS A 65 12.48 -8.05 -11.32
CA HIS A 65 11.81 -6.78 -11.07
C HIS A 65 11.52 -6.04 -12.38
N GLU A 66 10.56 -6.52 -13.17
CA GLU A 66 10.20 -5.85 -14.43
C GLU A 66 9.79 -4.39 -14.16
N SER A 67 10.37 -3.48 -14.94
CA SER A 67 10.25 -2.03 -14.72
C SER A 67 10.61 -1.56 -13.29
N GLY A 68 11.47 -2.31 -12.59
CA GLY A 68 11.94 -2.03 -11.24
C GLY A 68 10.89 -2.22 -10.15
N LEU A 69 9.90 -3.10 -10.35
CA LEU A 69 8.82 -3.35 -9.39
C LEU A 69 8.91 -4.75 -8.77
N ASP A 70 8.97 -4.78 -7.44
CA ASP A 70 8.90 -5.97 -6.58
C ASP A 70 7.56 -6.02 -5.83
N LEU A 71 6.76 -7.05 -6.09
CA LEU A 71 5.48 -7.33 -5.43
C LEU A 71 5.55 -8.52 -4.45
N GLU A 72 6.70 -9.19 -4.35
CA GLU A 72 6.90 -10.38 -3.51
C GLU A 72 7.37 -9.98 -2.11
N SER A 73 8.43 -9.16 -2.02
CA SER A 73 9.00 -8.77 -0.73
C SER A 73 7.99 -8.00 0.13
N ALA A 74 8.23 -7.98 1.44
CA ALA A 74 7.40 -7.19 2.36
C ALA A 74 7.48 -5.68 2.07
N GLY A 75 6.46 -4.93 2.51
CA GLY A 75 6.40 -3.49 2.38
C GLY A 75 6.07 -3.03 0.96
N VAL A 76 5.21 -3.76 0.26
CA VAL A 76 4.88 -3.49 -1.15
C VAL A 76 4.29 -2.09 -1.36
N GLY A 77 3.51 -1.60 -0.40
CA GLY A 77 2.91 -0.25 -0.46
C GLY A 77 3.92 0.85 -0.72
N ALA A 78 5.10 0.80 -0.10
CA ALA A 78 6.17 1.79 -0.27
C ALA A 78 6.79 1.80 -1.68
N ARG A 79 6.59 0.73 -2.47
CA ARG A 79 7.05 0.60 -3.86
C ARG A 79 5.96 0.86 -4.89
N LEU A 80 4.69 0.91 -4.47
CA LEU A 80 3.53 1.07 -5.36
C LEU A 80 2.87 2.44 -5.25
N VAL A 81 2.55 2.88 -4.03
CA VAL A 81 1.66 4.01 -3.79
C VAL A 81 2.41 5.32 -3.99
N ASN A 82 1.92 6.19 -4.87
CA ASN A 82 2.51 7.49 -5.18
C ASN A 82 3.98 7.41 -5.64
N VAL A 83 4.38 6.26 -6.17
CA VAL A 83 5.71 6.04 -6.76
C VAL A 83 5.62 6.19 -8.26
N SER A 84 6.47 7.03 -8.86
CA SER A 84 6.56 7.17 -10.32
C SER A 84 6.85 5.83 -10.99
N THR A 85 6.15 5.56 -12.10
CA THR A 85 6.42 4.37 -12.91
C THR A 85 7.59 4.62 -13.86
N ASN A 86 8.45 3.61 -14.02
CA ASN A 86 9.48 3.61 -15.07
C ASN A 86 8.90 3.31 -16.46
N ALA A 87 7.70 2.74 -16.50
CA ALA A 87 7.07 2.21 -17.70
C ALA A 87 6.30 3.29 -18.50
N CYS A 88 5.81 4.34 -17.82
CA CYS A 88 5.03 5.42 -18.42
C CYS A 88 5.20 6.75 -17.65
N PRO A 89 6.40 7.35 -17.57
CA PRO A 89 6.58 8.65 -16.93
C PRO A 89 5.75 9.75 -17.61
N PRO A 90 5.22 10.75 -16.89
CA PRO A 90 5.46 11.05 -15.46
C PRO A 90 4.45 10.41 -14.49
N ARG A 91 3.74 9.33 -14.87
CA ARG A 91 2.63 8.79 -14.06
C ARG A 91 3.11 8.01 -12.83
N HIS A 92 2.21 7.79 -11.89
CA HIS A 92 2.42 6.90 -10.74
C HIS A 92 2.03 5.46 -11.05
N ARG A 93 2.63 4.50 -10.34
CA ARG A 93 2.27 3.08 -10.38
C ARG A 93 0.85 2.88 -9.86
N VAL A 94 0.60 3.32 -8.63
CA VAL A 94 -0.74 3.47 -8.03
C VAL A 94 -0.90 4.91 -7.61
N ASP A 95 -2.04 5.49 -7.96
CA ASP A 95 -2.45 6.82 -7.54
C ASP A 95 -3.81 6.72 -6.82
N SER A 96 -3.97 7.45 -5.72
CA SER A 96 -5.21 7.42 -4.94
C SER A 96 -6.42 8.05 -5.66
N VAL A 97 -6.18 8.89 -6.68
CA VAL A 97 -7.23 9.60 -7.41
C VAL A 97 -7.79 8.76 -8.56
N ASP A 98 -6.92 8.18 -9.40
CA ASP A 98 -7.33 7.50 -10.63
C ASP A 98 -6.89 6.02 -10.72
N GLY A 99 -6.23 5.48 -9.70
CA GLY A 99 -5.68 4.12 -9.68
C GLY A 99 -4.32 3.98 -10.37
N GLY A 100 -3.83 5.03 -11.02
CA GLY A 100 -2.52 5.11 -11.65
C GLY A 100 -2.35 4.19 -12.86
N THR A 101 -1.08 3.94 -13.19
CA THR A 101 -0.70 3.10 -14.33
C THR A 101 -1.20 1.67 -14.15
N LEU A 102 -1.14 1.11 -12.94
CA LEU A 102 -1.55 -0.27 -12.67
C LEU A 102 -3.01 -0.53 -13.09
N GLN A 103 -3.94 0.36 -12.72
CA GLN A 103 -5.35 0.17 -13.06
C GLN A 103 -5.57 0.16 -14.58
N GLU A 104 -4.83 0.96 -15.33
CA GLU A 104 -4.89 0.93 -16.80
C GLU A 104 -4.38 -0.40 -17.35
N LEU A 105 -3.22 -0.87 -16.88
CA LEU A 105 -2.59 -2.09 -17.41
C LEU A 105 -3.45 -3.35 -17.21
N ILE A 106 -4.23 -3.40 -16.12
CA ILE A 106 -5.07 -4.56 -15.80
C ILE A 106 -6.49 -4.47 -16.37
N THR A 107 -6.93 -3.30 -16.85
CA THR A 107 -8.29 -3.10 -17.37
C THR A 107 -8.37 -2.85 -18.88
N GLN A 108 -7.29 -2.36 -19.49
CA GLN A 108 -7.29 -1.99 -20.91
C GLN A 108 -6.51 -3.01 -21.73
N THR A 109 -7.07 -3.38 -22.89
CA THR A 109 -6.41 -4.27 -23.86
C THR A 109 -5.28 -3.58 -24.62
N SER A 110 -5.34 -2.26 -24.77
CA SER A 110 -4.29 -1.43 -25.38
C SER A 110 -4.02 -0.20 -24.50
N PRO A 111 -3.23 -0.34 -23.42
CA PRO A 111 -2.82 0.79 -22.60
C PRO A 111 -1.97 1.79 -23.39
N THR A 112 -1.88 3.01 -22.87
CA THR A 112 -1.31 4.18 -23.55
C THR A 112 0.20 4.07 -23.79
N CYS A 113 0.95 3.56 -22.82
CA CYS A 113 2.42 3.54 -22.85
C CYS A 113 3.01 2.15 -22.99
N THR A 114 2.34 1.13 -22.45
CA THR A 114 2.86 -0.23 -22.37
C THR A 114 1.78 -1.25 -22.74
N SER A 115 2.11 -2.52 -22.64
CA SER A 115 1.16 -3.61 -22.88
C SER A 115 0.29 -3.90 -21.66
N ALA A 116 -0.88 -4.48 -21.92
CA ALA A 116 -1.76 -5.01 -20.89
C ALA A 116 -1.04 -6.08 -20.05
N MET A 117 -1.43 -6.18 -18.78
CA MET A 117 -0.89 -7.14 -17.82
C MET A 117 -2.00 -8.04 -17.25
N PRO A 118 -1.70 -9.32 -16.99
CA PRO A 118 -0.42 -10.00 -17.24
C PRO A 118 -0.19 -10.34 -18.74
N PRO A 119 1.05 -10.56 -19.18
CA PRO A 119 1.33 -10.98 -20.55
C PRO A 119 0.67 -12.34 -20.86
N GLY A 120 0.03 -12.46 -22.03
CA GLY A 120 -0.49 -13.74 -22.52
C GLY A 120 -1.79 -14.24 -21.87
N GLY A 121 -2.41 -13.47 -20.98
CA GLY A 121 -3.72 -13.81 -20.40
C GLY A 121 -4.34 -12.67 -19.60
N GLY A 122 -5.67 -12.60 -19.58
CA GLY A 122 -6.40 -11.57 -18.82
C GLY A 122 -6.63 -11.96 -17.37
N LEU A 123 -6.85 -10.94 -16.53
CA LEU A 123 -7.42 -11.10 -15.20
C LEU A 123 -8.96 -11.18 -15.32
N THR A 124 -9.58 -11.98 -14.48
CA THR A 124 -11.03 -11.96 -14.31
C THR A 124 -11.47 -10.65 -13.64
N ASN A 125 -12.73 -10.26 -13.83
CA ASN A 125 -13.27 -9.06 -13.18
C ASN A 125 -13.14 -9.11 -11.64
N SER A 126 -13.26 -10.30 -11.02
CA SER A 126 -13.08 -10.45 -9.58
C SER A 126 -11.61 -10.30 -9.16
N GLU A 127 -10.65 -10.79 -9.96
CA GLU A 127 -9.22 -10.57 -9.71
C GLU A 127 -8.85 -9.09 -9.87
N ILE A 128 -9.37 -8.41 -10.90
CA ILE A 128 -9.18 -6.96 -11.09
C ILE A 128 -9.74 -6.19 -9.90
N SER A 129 -10.98 -6.47 -9.50
CA SER A 129 -11.60 -5.84 -8.32
C SER A 129 -10.77 -6.07 -7.06
N CYS A 130 -10.26 -7.29 -6.85
CA CYS A 130 -9.41 -7.60 -5.71
C CYS A 130 -8.10 -6.79 -5.73
N ILE A 131 -7.44 -6.64 -6.89
CA ILE A 131 -6.24 -5.81 -7.02
C ILE A 131 -6.56 -4.34 -6.70
N VAL A 132 -7.69 -3.82 -7.17
CA VAL A 132 -8.10 -2.43 -6.90
C VAL A 132 -8.45 -2.21 -5.42
N GLU A 133 -9.14 -3.15 -4.79
CA GLU A 133 -9.41 -3.11 -3.34
C GLU A 133 -8.10 -3.11 -2.54
N TRP A 134 -7.18 -4.00 -2.91
CA TRP A 134 -5.88 -4.14 -2.26
C TRP A 134 -5.02 -2.88 -2.40
N THR A 135 -4.93 -2.29 -3.60
CA THR A 135 -4.14 -1.07 -3.81
C THR A 135 -4.73 0.14 -3.09
N ARG A 136 -6.05 0.24 -2.99
CA ARG A 136 -6.72 1.26 -2.16
C ARG A 136 -6.42 1.06 -0.68
N ASN A 137 -6.44 -0.18 -0.20
CA ASN A 137 -6.05 -0.49 1.17
C ASN A 137 -4.60 -0.09 1.45
N LEU A 138 -3.67 -0.43 0.55
CA LEU A 138 -2.27 0.01 0.65
C LEU A 138 -2.14 1.54 0.61
N ALA A 139 -2.91 2.23 -0.23
CA ALA A 139 -2.89 3.69 -0.33
C ALA A 139 -3.42 4.37 0.94
N ALA A 140 -4.35 3.73 1.65
CA ALA A 140 -4.76 4.15 2.98
C ALA A 140 -3.66 3.88 4.03
N GLY A 141 -2.70 3.01 3.75
CA GLY A 141 -1.64 2.54 4.66
C GLY A 141 -2.05 1.29 5.45
N GLY A 142 -2.93 0.46 4.89
CA GLY A 142 -3.34 -0.82 5.46
C GLY A 142 -2.34 -1.95 5.16
N GLU A 143 -2.68 -3.16 5.58
CA GLU A 143 -1.84 -4.35 5.42
C GLU A 143 -1.73 -4.81 3.95
N GLU A 144 -0.63 -5.47 3.60
CA GLU A 144 -0.43 -6.07 2.26
C GLU A 144 -1.10 -7.44 2.09
#